data_AF-A0AA86Z2V8-F1
#
_entry.id   AF-A0AA86Z2V8-F1
#
_cell.length_a   1.000
_cell.length_b   1.000
_cell.length_c   1.000
_cell.angle_alpha   90.00
_cell.angle_beta   90.00
_cell.angle_gamma   90.00
#
_symmetry.space_group_name_H-M   'P 1'
#
loop_
_entity.id
_entity.type
_entity.pdbx_description
1 polymer ?
#
loop_
_entity_poly.entity_id
_entity_poly.type
_entity_poly.pdbx_seq_one_letter_code
_entity_poly.pdbx_strand_id
1 'polypeptide(L)'
;FSTFFLVVLCFHQRGFRYFYPYLWGDFKQIKEDINSLLAKKLPDSSPKGLAATVQGLGLGALSIVILSGIAWFFLWLQQSPFALEARSIHKSLTILIEIYIYGHGGLGIIHFIIWKKSKNK
;
A
#
# COMPACT_ATOMS: atom_id res chain seq x y z
N PHE A 1 -0.70 12.50 -12.77
CA PHE A 1 0.48 13.23 -12.26
C PHE A 1 0.34 13.64 -10.78
N SER A 2 -0.77 14.23 -10.34
CA SER A 2 -0.97 14.64 -8.93
C SER A 2 -0.80 13.51 -7.91
N THR A 3 -1.23 12.29 -8.24
CA THR A 3 -1.09 11.12 -7.36
C THR A 3 0.37 10.76 -7.07
N PHE A 4 1.27 10.90 -8.06
CA PHE A 4 2.70 10.66 -7.86
C PHE A 4 3.29 11.62 -6.83
N PHE A 5 2.92 12.90 -6.94
CA PHE A 5 3.33 13.93 -5.99
C PHE A 5 2.86 13.62 -4.57
N LEU A 6 1.60 13.19 -4.40
CA LEU A 6 1.08 12.79 -3.10
C LEU A 6 1.84 11.60 -2.50
N VAL A 7 2.19 10.60 -3.31
CA VAL A 7 3.00 9.45 -2.87
C VAL A 7 4.39 9.90 -2.41
N VAL A 8 5.04 10.77 -3.19
CA VAL A 8 6.36 11.34 -2.83
C VAL A 8 6.25 12.14 -1.53
N LEU A 9 5.21 12.96 -1.35
CA LEU A 9 4.98 13.69 -0.11
C LEU A 9 4.76 12.75 1.09
N CYS A 10 4.01 11.66 0.93
CA CYS A 10 3.85 10.67 2.00
C CYS A 10 5.19 10.08 2.44
N PHE A 11 6.04 9.70 1.49
CA PHE A 11 7.38 9.19 1.80
C PHE A 11 8.28 10.27 2.42
N HIS A 12 8.19 11.52 1.97
CA HIS A 12 8.96 12.61 2.52
C HIS A 12 8.56 12.92 3.98
N GLN A 13 7.26 12.91 4.31
CA GLN A 13 6.77 13.25 5.64
C GLN A 13 7.02 12.14 6.68
N ARG A 14 6.90 10.87 6.29
CA ARG A 14 6.96 9.73 7.21
C ARG A 14 8.29 8.96 7.14
N GLY A 15 8.96 8.98 5.99
CA GLY A 15 10.15 8.19 5.69
C GLY A 15 9.83 6.75 5.27
N PHE A 16 10.73 6.13 4.48
CA PHE A 16 10.54 4.75 4.00
C PHE A 16 10.47 3.72 5.13
N ARG A 17 11.30 3.87 6.17
CA ARG A 17 11.33 2.94 7.30
C ARG A 17 10.03 2.93 8.11
N TYR A 18 9.20 3.97 8.02
CA TYR A 18 7.88 4.00 8.63
C TYR A 18 6.94 2.96 8.02
N PHE A 19 7.01 2.79 6.69
CA PHE A 19 6.14 1.90 5.91
C PHE A 19 6.76 0.52 5.66
N TYR A 20 8.09 0.44 5.55
CA TYR A 20 8.80 -0.79 5.21
C TYR A 20 9.88 -1.16 6.24
N PRO A 21 9.54 -1.24 7.54
CA PRO A 21 10.54 -1.45 8.59
C PRO A 21 11.28 -2.79 8.46
N TYR A 22 10.63 -3.80 7.86
CA TYR A 22 11.20 -5.12 7.58
C TYR A 22 12.40 -5.07 6.62
N LEU A 23 12.50 -4.05 5.75
CA LEU A 23 13.68 -3.86 4.89
C LEU A 23 14.93 -3.45 5.68
N TRP A 24 14.75 -2.99 6.93
CA TRP A 24 15.83 -2.68 7.88
C TRP A 24 15.95 -3.74 8.99
N GLY A 25 15.30 -4.90 8.85
CA GLY A 25 15.28 -5.93 9.88
C GLY A 25 14.48 -5.54 11.14
N ASP A 26 13.70 -4.45 11.08
CA ASP A 26 12.92 -3.94 12.21
C ASP A 26 11.52 -4.58 12.20
N PHE A 27 11.38 -5.70 12.90
CA PHE A 27 10.12 -6.46 12.99
C PHE A 27 9.39 -6.26 14.31
N LYS A 28 9.89 -5.41 15.21
CA LYS A 28 9.43 -5.33 16.60
C LYS A 28 7.93 -5.01 16.68
N GLN A 29 7.53 -3.87 16.09
CA GLN A 29 6.14 -3.42 16.14
C GLN A 29 5.21 -4.36 15.37
N ILE A 30 5.62 -4.86 14.21
CA ILE A 30 4.82 -5.83 13.42
C ILE A 30 4.50 -7.07 14.27
N LYS A 31 5.47 -7.61 15.00
CA LYS A 31 5.27 -8.77 15.88
C LYS A 31 4.32 -8.45 17.04
N GLU A 32 4.45 -7.29 17.65
CA GLU A 32 3.54 -6.83 18.73
C GLU A 32 2.10 -6.68 18.23
N ASP A 33 1.91 -6.14 17.02
CA ASP A 33 0.60 -5.99 16.41
C ASP A 33 -0.02 -7.35 16.05
N ILE A 34 0.78 -8.28 15.53
CA ILE A 34 0.33 -9.66 15.26
C ILE A 34 -0.08 -10.35 16.57
N ASN A 35 0.71 -10.22 17.64
CA ASN A 35 0.37 -10.80 18.95
C ASN A 35 -0.93 -10.20 19.51
N SER A 36 -1.15 -8.89 19.33
CA SER A 36 -2.41 -8.24 19.69
C SER A 36 -3.60 -8.84 18.93
N LEU A 37 -3.47 -9.02 17.62
CA LEU A 37 -4.50 -9.64 16.79
C LEU A 37 -4.78 -11.09 17.20
N LEU A 38 -3.76 -11.87 17.51
CA LEU A 38 -3.90 -13.24 18.03
C LEU A 38 -4.63 -13.26 19.37
N ALA A 39 -4.43 -12.24 20.20
CA ALA A 39 -5.18 -12.02 21.45
C ALA A 39 -6.59 -11.44 21.22
N LYS A 40 -7.08 -11.39 19.96
CA LYS A 40 -8.37 -10.82 19.54
C LYS A 40 -8.54 -9.35 19.92
N LYS A 41 -7.42 -8.62 20.03
CA LYS A 41 -7.40 -7.17 20.24
C LYS A 41 -6.91 -6.49 18.97
N LEU A 42 -7.59 -5.43 18.57
CA LEU A 42 -7.11 -4.61 17.46
C LEU A 42 -5.88 -3.80 17.92
N PRO A 43 -4.76 -3.88 17.22
CA PRO A 43 -3.60 -3.04 17.52
C PRO A 43 -3.90 -1.59 17.16
N ASP A 44 -3.29 -0.67 17.90
CA ASP A 44 -3.34 0.75 17.58
C ASP A 44 -2.50 1.06 16.34
N SER A 45 -2.87 2.11 15.62
CA SER A 45 -2.08 2.57 14.47
C SER A 45 -0.78 3.19 14.97
N SER A 46 0.34 2.52 14.69
CA SER A 46 1.68 2.94 15.12
C SER A 46 2.65 2.98 13.93
N PRO A 47 3.69 3.84 13.98
CA PRO A 47 4.79 3.78 13.03
C PRO A 47 5.39 2.37 12.99
N LYS A 48 5.73 1.86 11.79
CA LYS A 48 6.33 0.52 11.62
C LYS A 48 5.43 -0.65 12.02
N GLY A 49 4.19 -0.39 12.42
CA GLY A 49 3.21 -1.42 12.72
C GLY A 49 2.59 -2.06 11.49
N LEU A 50 1.70 -3.01 11.71
CA LEU A 50 1.01 -3.76 10.67
C LEU A 50 0.15 -2.82 9.80
N ALA A 51 -0.57 -1.87 10.42
CA ALA A 51 -1.39 -0.91 9.68
C ALA A 51 -0.54 0.00 8.77
N ALA A 52 0.57 0.54 9.30
CA ALA A 52 1.52 1.32 8.52
C ALA A 52 2.16 0.49 7.39
N THR A 53 2.47 -0.78 7.66
CA THR A 53 3.04 -1.69 6.67
C THR A 53 2.06 -1.97 5.53
N VAL A 54 0.80 -2.27 5.85
CA VAL A 54 -0.26 -2.47 4.85
C VAL A 54 -0.42 -1.21 4.01
N GLN A 55 -0.52 -0.02 4.63
CA GLN A 55 -0.56 1.25 3.89
C GLN A 55 0.65 1.41 2.96
N GLY A 56 1.84 1.02 3.42
CA GLY A 56 3.06 0.96 2.64
C GLY A 56 2.95 0.10 1.40
N LEU A 57 2.36 -1.09 1.49
CA LEU A 57 2.13 -1.95 0.32
C LEU A 57 1.25 -1.25 -0.73
N GLY A 58 0.22 -0.52 -0.30
CA GLY A 58 -0.62 0.29 -1.19
C GLY A 58 0.17 1.41 -1.88
N LEU A 59 0.98 2.16 -1.14
CA LEU A 59 1.86 3.20 -1.69
C LEU A 59 2.87 2.63 -2.69
N GLY A 60 3.42 1.45 -2.40
CA GLY A 60 4.37 0.75 -3.26
C GLY A 60 3.72 0.27 -4.56
N ALA A 61 2.58 -0.41 -4.48
CA ALA A 61 1.81 -0.84 -5.64
C ALA A 61 1.42 0.36 -6.51
N LEU A 62 0.96 1.45 -5.90
CA LEU A 62 0.59 2.67 -6.61
C LEU A 62 1.78 3.32 -7.32
N SER A 63 2.95 3.33 -6.68
CA SER A 63 4.19 3.81 -7.29
C SER A 63 4.55 3.01 -8.55
N ILE A 64 4.51 1.67 -8.45
CA ILE A 64 4.83 0.77 -9.57
C ILE A 64 3.85 0.96 -10.75
N VAL A 65 2.56 1.09 -10.47
CA VAL A 65 1.53 1.32 -11.49
C VAL A 65 1.70 2.68 -12.16
N ILE A 66 2.02 3.73 -11.40
CA ILE A 66 2.29 5.07 -11.96
C ILE A 66 3.52 5.03 -12.86
N LEU A 67 4.64 4.45 -12.40
CA LEU A 67 5.88 4.40 -13.17
C LEU A 67 5.73 3.59 -14.46
N SER A 68 5.06 2.43 -14.39
CA SER A 68 4.77 1.62 -15.59
C SER A 68 3.82 2.33 -16.55
N GLY A 69 2.83 3.08 -16.05
CA GLY A 69 1.93 3.88 -16.87
C GLY A 69 2.64 5.03 -17.59
N ILE A 70 3.57 5.72 -16.90
CA ILE A 70 4.42 6.75 -17.49
C ILE A 70 5.33 6.14 -18.58
N ALA A 71 5.98 5.00 -18.30
CA ALA A 71 6.83 4.31 -19.27
C ALA A 71 6.05 3.92 -20.53
N TRP A 72 4.86 3.31 -20.36
CA TRP A 72 3.98 3.00 -21.48
C TRP A 72 3.58 4.26 -22.26
N PHE A 73 3.20 5.33 -21.58
CA PHE A 73 2.80 6.58 -22.22
C PHE A 73 3.91 7.17 -23.09
N PHE A 74 5.16 7.19 -22.62
CA PHE A 74 6.30 7.66 -23.41
C PHE A 74 6.57 6.77 -24.63
N LEU A 75 6.53 5.44 -24.47
CA LEU A 75 6.69 4.51 -25.60
C LEU A 75 5.59 4.68 -26.64
N TRP A 76 4.36 4.93 -26.19
CA TRP A 76 3.23 5.20 -27.07
C TRP A 76 3.41 6.52 -27.85
N LEU A 77 3.86 7.59 -27.20
CA LEU A 77 4.15 8.87 -27.87
C LEU A 77 5.21 8.73 -28.96
N GLN A 78 6.20 7.85 -28.76
CA GLN A 78 7.28 7.60 -29.72
C GLN A 78 6.89 6.62 -30.84
N GLN A 79 5.64 6.12 -30.86
CA GLN A 79 5.20 5.05 -31.77
C GLN A 79 6.12 3.81 -31.70
N SER A 80 6.64 3.53 -30.50
CA SER A 80 7.60 2.44 -30.28
C SER A 80 6.92 1.08 -30.47
N PRO A 81 7.59 0.08 -31.09
CA PRO A 81 7.07 -1.28 -31.19
C PRO A 81 6.84 -1.93 -29.80
N PHE A 82 7.51 -1.45 -28.75
CA PHE A 82 7.35 -1.94 -27.38
C PHE A 82 6.12 -1.38 -26.65
N ALA A 83 5.39 -0.44 -27.25
CA ALA A 83 4.25 0.21 -26.59
C ALA A 83 3.14 -0.79 -26.21
N LEU A 84 2.90 -1.82 -27.04
CA LEU A 84 1.90 -2.86 -26.75
C LEU A 84 2.31 -3.74 -25.56
N GLU A 85 3.58 -4.12 -25.50
CA GLU A 85 4.12 -4.93 -24.40
C GLU A 85 4.10 -4.14 -23.08
N ALA A 86 4.55 -2.88 -23.11
CA ALA A 86 4.52 -2.00 -21.95
C ALA A 86 3.09 -1.79 -21.41
N ARG A 87 2.10 -1.69 -22.30
CA ARG A 87 0.67 -1.66 -21.92
C ARG A 87 0.24 -2.95 -21.22
N SER A 88 0.65 -4.10 -21.74
CA SER A 88 0.33 -5.41 -21.16
C SER A 88 0.90 -5.52 -19.74
N ILE A 89 2.18 -5.17 -19.57
CA ILE A 89 2.85 -5.14 -18.27
C ILE A 89 2.12 -4.20 -17.30
N HIS A 90 1.83 -2.96 -17.72
CA HIS A 90 1.09 -2.00 -16.89
C HIS A 90 -0.27 -2.57 -16.44
N LYS A 91 -1.03 -3.20 -17.36
CA LYS A 91 -2.31 -3.85 -17.05
C LYS A 91 -2.14 -5.00 -16.06
N SER A 92 -1.09 -5.80 -16.17
CA SER A 92 -0.81 -6.85 -15.18
C SER A 92 -0.47 -6.25 -13.81
N LEU A 93 0.27 -5.14 -13.77
CA LEU A 93 0.64 -4.47 -12.53
C LEU A 93 -0.55 -3.83 -11.80
N THR A 94 -1.62 -3.45 -12.51
CA THR A 94 -2.83 -2.89 -11.86
C THR A 94 -3.52 -3.89 -10.94
N ILE A 95 -3.30 -5.19 -11.13
CA ILE A 95 -3.81 -6.24 -10.23
C ILE A 95 -3.29 -6.04 -8.80
N LEU A 96 -2.09 -5.49 -8.62
CA LEU A 96 -1.56 -5.18 -7.28
C LEU A 96 -2.45 -4.16 -6.54
N ILE A 97 -3.00 -3.18 -7.26
CA ILE A 97 -3.92 -2.19 -6.71
C ILE A 97 -5.27 -2.82 -6.40
N GLU A 98 -5.79 -3.69 -7.27
CA GLU A 98 -7.04 -4.40 -7.04
C GLU A 98 -6.97 -5.25 -5.77
N ILE A 99 -5.93 -6.08 -5.64
CA ILE A 99 -5.69 -6.89 -4.43
C ILE A 99 -5.59 -6.00 -3.19
N TYR A 100 -4.87 -4.87 -3.29
CA TYR A 100 -4.75 -3.93 -2.18
C TYR A 100 -6.11 -3.34 -1.78
N ILE A 101 -6.94 -2.92 -2.74
CA ILE A 101 -8.28 -2.35 -2.45
C ILE A 101 -9.16 -3.39 -1.74
N TYR A 102 -9.18 -4.63 -2.22
CA TYR A 102 -9.98 -5.68 -1.57
C TYR A 102 -9.46 -5.99 -0.16
N GLY A 103 -8.15 -6.17 0.00
CA GLY A 103 -7.55 -6.50 1.29
C GLY A 103 -7.68 -5.36 2.31
N HIS A 104 -7.17 -4.17 1.96
CA HIS A 104 -7.19 -3.02 2.85
C HIS A 104 -8.60 -2.47 3.07
N GLY A 105 -9.42 -2.36 2.02
CA GLY A 105 -10.80 -1.91 2.14
C GLY A 105 -11.64 -2.85 3.00
N GLY A 106 -11.48 -4.17 2.80
CA GLY A 106 -12.13 -5.18 3.64
C GLY A 106 -11.72 -5.08 5.11
N LEU A 107 -10.42 -4.96 5.39
CA LEU A 107 -9.91 -4.74 6.76
C LEU A 107 -10.44 -3.43 7.36
N GLY A 108 -10.49 -2.35 6.59
CA GLY A 108 -11.06 -1.08 7.04
C GLY A 108 -12.53 -1.19 7.47
N ILE A 109 -13.34 -1.92 6.71
CA ILE A 109 -14.74 -2.20 7.05
C ILE A 109 -14.83 -3.03 8.34
N ILE A 110 -14.02 -4.09 8.46
CA ILE A 110 -13.97 -4.93 9.67
C ILE A 110 -13.61 -4.08 10.89
N HIS A 111 -12.56 -3.25 10.79
CA HIS A 111 -12.15 -2.33 11.84
C HIS A 111 -13.31 -1.40 12.25
N PHE A 112 -14.00 -0.80 11.29
CA PHE A 112 -15.14 0.08 11.55
C PHE A 112 -16.28 -0.63 12.29
N ILE A 113 -16.63 -1.85 11.88
CA ILE A 113 -17.69 -2.65 12.52
C ILE A 113 -17.30 -3.00 13.96
N ILE A 114 -16.06 -3.43 14.21
CA ILE A 114 -15.58 -3.77 15.55
C ILE A 114 -15.60 -2.54 16.46
N TRP A 115 -15.10 -1.40 15.97
CA TRP A 115 -15.12 -0.14 16.72
C TRP A 115 -16.54 0.28 17.09
N LYS A 116 -17.49 0.22 16.14
CA LYS A 116 -18.90 0.56 16.39
C LYS A 116 -19.53 -0.35 17.46
N LYS A 117 -19.23 -1.65 17.43
CA LYS A 117 -19.70 -2.59 18.46
C LYS A 117 -19.08 -2.33 19.83
N SER A 118 -17.81 -1.91 19.88
CA SER A 118 -17.13 -1.57 21.13
C SER A 118 -17.67 -0.28 21.78
N LYS A 119 -18.17 0.68 20.99
CA LYS A 119 -18.79 1.90 21.51
C LYS A 119 -20.24 1.73 21.99
N ASN A 120 -20.91 0.67 21.53
CA ASN A 120 -22.31 0.38 21.87
C ASN A 120 -22.43 -0.58 23.07
N LYS A 121 -21.32 -0.95 23.71
CA LYS A 121 -21.25 -1.63 25.01
C LYS A 121 -20.90 -0.61 26.08
#